data_AF-A0A939C1E3-F1
#
_entry.id   AF-A0A939C1E3-F1
#
_cell.length_a   1.000
_cell.length_b   1.000
_cell.length_c   1.000
_cell.angle_alpha   90.00
_cell.angle_beta   90.00
_cell.angle_gamma   90.00
#
_symmetry.space_group_name_H-M   'P 1'
#
loop_
_entity.id
_entity.type
_entity.pdbx_description
1 polymer ?
#
loop_
_entity_poly.entity_id
_entity_poly.type
_entity_poly.pdbx_seq_one_letter_code
_entity_poly.pdbx_strand_id
1 'polypeptide(L)'
;MSNRRHGRGRRQPVRRPHPPVARRPDDDPQQLELFQSLRRALRAESPLPLLATVSGLLDVTDTRHLDQSGDLRTRPALDELVGSFIGTSYAETTAALTVLQVLIGDGRLAGDIHQELNVRRHPLPTWLAGLSQARLEPDVWSLTHVLGDGDDYLFGATLPTGHPLSVLVYVDHNLGSVVKDAFVVDEPLEDLVIRLGSLLDGPDQVLVRTDPATVRATVESAIDMGVRTDPLLDSETWPAARPLVEWMVRMLPAGGSAPTRRTWSWQDRAEIATDFFASEHGRELDGPDQRIMFDQVLRFTTEVGTGDPWRWSAVTVEMVMADWLPRTVFEDEPRMRVLPDLLRAWITACHLRNGVGTELTAETLSAVDECEPVYLELISGSHRQLLFGAARAIAEAERVQSLTPDQFLLEYLAEEVGGPDALRDLDDEPLPDEAFDWDGVDAAIEPKVRAIIDACDTCAAELLDVEHRTAMRRLVARAVAGDPALFRRRSDPLRGAAAVAWAVTSGNRTAGAWSAGVSTRELLAHFGVSGSVSDRARTLLRAAGVADRLPGPLLLRDATLLVSSRRAEILRDRDQLASGT
;
A
#
# COMPACT_ATOMS: atom_id res chain seq x y z
N MET A 1 39.19 58.82 30.72
CA MET A 1 39.30 57.36 30.95
C MET A 1 38.20 56.66 30.16
N SER A 2 38.58 55.69 29.30
CA SER A 2 37.81 54.54 28.76
C SER A 2 36.32 54.70 28.36
N ASN A 3 35.81 54.20 27.24
CA ASN A 3 36.30 53.21 26.29
C ASN A 3 35.46 53.28 24.99
N ARG A 4 36.10 53.06 23.84
CA ARG A 4 35.47 52.89 22.52
C ARG A 4 34.74 51.55 22.44
N ARG A 5 33.67 51.45 21.64
CA ARG A 5 33.39 50.26 20.81
C ARG A 5 32.50 50.62 19.60
N HIS A 6 33.11 50.57 18.42
CA HIS A 6 32.46 50.58 17.11
C HIS A 6 31.77 49.24 16.84
N GLY A 7 30.49 49.27 16.46
CA GLY A 7 29.77 48.13 15.92
C GLY A 7 30.15 47.87 14.47
N ARG A 8 30.80 46.73 14.20
CA ARG A 8 31.11 46.22 12.86
C ARG A 8 29.88 45.51 12.28
N GLY A 9 29.51 45.88 11.04
CA GLY A 9 28.54 45.14 10.24
C GLY A 9 28.99 43.71 9.97
N ARG A 10 28.04 42.77 10.08
CA ARG A 10 28.22 41.36 9.72
C ARG A 10 28.26 41.23 8.20
N ARG A 11 29.44 40.89 7.66
CA ARG A 11 29.62 40.42 6.27
C ARG A 11 29.19 38.95 6.17
N GLN A 12 28.43 38.61 5.14
CA GLN A 12 28.14 37.23 4.74
C GLN A 12 29.44 36.46 4.42
N PRO A 13 29.52 35.15 4.67
CA PRO A 13 30.70 34.36 4.36
C PRO A 13 30.77 34.07 2.86
N VAL A 14 31.80 34.63 2.21
CA VAL A 14 32.21 34.25 0.84
C VAL A 14 32.69 32.79 0.90
N ARG A 15 32.01 31.89 0.19
CA ARG A 15 32.48 30.51 -0.04
C ARG A 15 33.84 30.59 -0.74
N ARG A 16 34.88 30.02 -0.11
CA ARG A 16 36.19 29.85 -0.74
C ARG A 16 36.09 28.77 -1.83
N PRO A 17 36.76 28.94 -2.99
CA PRO A 17 36.90 27.85 -3.95
C PRO A 17 37.64 26.68 -3.28
N HIS A 18 37.13 25.45 -3.45
CA HIS A 18 37.90 24.26 -3.11
C HIS A 18 39.13 24.19 -4.03
N PRO A 19 40.33 23.90 -3.50
CA PRO A 19 41.49 23.66 -4.35
C PRO A 19 41.23 22.41 -5.21
N PRO A 20 41.68 22.38 -6.47
CA PRO A 20 41.55 21.20 -7.31
C PRO A 20 42.27 20.03 -6.64
N VAL A 21 41.56 18.91 -6.51
CA VAL A 21 42.16 17.64 -6.09
C VAL A 21 43.27 17.32 -7.09
N ALA A 22 44.52 17.24 -6.61
CA ALA A 22 45.66 16.91 -7.45
C ALA A 22 45.45 15.51 -8.03
N ARG A 23 45.27 15.42 -9.36
CA ARG A 23 45.20 14.17 -10.12
C ARG A 23 46.51 13.39 -9.92
N ARG A 24 46.42 12.07 -9.70
CA ARG A 24 47.59 11.19 -9.73
C ARG A 24 48.17 11.18 -11.16
N PRO A 25 49.50 11.08 -11.34
CA PRO A 25 50.15 11.29 -12.64
C PRO A 25 49.98 10.19 -13.69
N ASP A 26 49.28 9.08 -13.41
CA ASP A 26 49.34 7.85 -14.23
C ASP A 26 48.03 7.36 -14.87
N ASP A 27 46.91 8.07 -14.75
CA ASP A 27 45.69 7.72 -15.50
C ASP A 27 45.60 8.58 -16.76
N ASP A 28 46.19 8.12 -17.87
CA ASP A 28 45.95 8.70 -19.19
C ASP A 28 44.43 8.70 -19.46
N PRO A 29 43.77 9.87 -19.62
CA PRO A 29 42.33 9.92 -19.85
C PRO A 29 41.89 9.06 -21.04
N GLN A 30 42.76 8.86 -22.03
CA GLN A 30 42.47 8.03 -23.20
C GLN A 30 42.33 6.53 -22.89
N GLN A 31 42.83 6.08 -21.73
CA GLN A 31 42.71 4.69 -21.27
C GLN A 31 41.41 4.44 -20.50
N LEU A 32 40.69 5.48 -20.06
CA LEU A 32 39.42 5.35 -19.37
C LEU A 32 38.36 4.75 -20.31
N GLU A 33 37.58 3.78 -19.81
CA GLU A 33 36.51 3.11 -20.57
C GLU A 33 35.52 4.09 -21.20
N LEU A 34 35.19 5.17 -20.48
CA LEU A 34 34.33 6.23 -21.00
C LEU A 34 34.91 6.89 -22.27
N PHE A 35 36.20 7.20 -22.25
CA PHE A 35 36.89 7.77 -23.42
C PHE A 35 36.92 6.79 -24.59
N GLN A 36 37.17 5.51 -24.30
CA GLN A 36 37.15 4.46 -25.33
C GLN A 36 35.75 4.28 -25.92
N SER A 37 34.69 4.41 -25.11
CA SER A 37 33.30 4.40 -25.58
C SER A 37 33.01 5.57 -26.51
N LEU A 38 33.31 6.81 -26.09
CA LEU A 38 33.14 8.01 -26.93
C LEU A 38 33.94 7.93 -28.23
N ARG A 39 35.16 7.38 -28.18
CA ARG A 39 36.01 7.18 -29.37
C ARG A 39 35.40 6.17 -30.34
N ARG A 40 34.85 5.05 -29.86
CA ARG A 40 34.16 4.06 -30.69
C ARG A 40 32.91 4.68 -31.32
N ALA A 41 32.11 5.38 -30.52
CA ALA A 41 30.90 6.04 -30.95
C ALA A 41 31.14 7.13 -32.02
N LEU A 42 32.19 7.95 -31.84
CA LEU A 42 32.58 8.99 -32.81
C LEU A 42 33.04 8.43 -34.16
N ARG A 43 33.51 7.18 -34.19
CA ARG A 43 33.98 6.49 -35.41
C ARG A 43 32.89 5.65 -36.09
N ALA A 44 31.71 5.54 -35.49
CA ALA A 44 30.60 4.83 -36.10
C ALA A 44 30.14 5.56 -37.38
N GLU A 45 29.60 4.78 -38.33
CA GLU A 45 29.06 5.33 -39.58
C GLU A 45 27.80 6.18 -39.34
N SER A 46 27.04 5.82 -38.30
CA SER A 46 25.82 6.49 -37.87
C SER A 46 26.10 7.50 -36.74
N PRO A 47 25.36 8.63 -36.67
CA PRO A 47 25.41 9.56 -35.54
C PRO A 47 24.89 8.97 -34.21
N LEU A 48 24.00 7.98 -34.29
CA LEU A 48 23.23 7.48 -33.14
C LEU A 48 24.09 6.97 -31.97
N PRO A 49 25.15 6.16 -32.18
CA PRO A 49 25.98 5.67 -31.06
C PRO A 49 26.57 6.79 -30.19
N LEU A 50 26.96 7.91 -30.79
CA LEU A 50 27.48 9.05 -30.04
C LEU A 50 26.37 9.77 -29.27
N LEU A 51 25.22 9.98 -29.91
CA LEU A 51 24.05 10.60 -29.29
C LEU A 51 23.54 9.76 -28.09
N ALA A 52 23.41 8.44 -28.26
CA ALA A 52 22.99 7.52 -27.22
C ALA A 52 23.99 7.47 -26.05
N THR A 53 25.30 7.43 -26.33
CA THR A 53 26.34 7.46 -25.28
C THR A 53 26.26 8.74 -24.45
N VAL A 54 26.09 9.89 -25.10
CA VAL A 54 26.01 11.18 -24.40
C VAL A 54 24.67 11.34 -23.66
N SER A 55 23.58 10.79 -24.21
CA SER A 55 22.28 10.72 -23.54
C SER A 55 22.37 9.95 -22.22
N GLY A 56 22.95 8.75 -22.22
CA GLY A 56 23.14 7.96 -21.01
C GLY A 56 24.03 8.65 -19.97
N LEU A 57 25.07 9.38 -20.41
CA LEU A 57 25.88 10.20 -19.50
C LEU A 57 25.09 11.31 -18.83
N LEU A 58 24.19 11.96 -19.57
CA LEU A 58 23.37 13.05 -19.06
C LEU A 58 22.31 12.51 -18.08
N ASP A 59 21.71 11.36 -18.37
CA ASP A 59 20.76 10.69 -17.48
C ASP A 59 21.37 10.32 -16.10
N VAL A 60 22.62 9.85 -16.08
CA VAL A 60 23.34 9.57 -14.81
C VAL A 60 23.44 10.82 -13.91
N THR A 61 23.41 12.02 -14.49
CA THR A 61 23.47 13.29 -13.74
C THR A 61 22.09 13.86 -13.42
N ASP A 62 21.01 13.25 -13.89
CA ASP A 62 19.66 13.77 -13.74
C ASP A 62 19.20 13.66 -12.27
N THR A 63 18.96 14.83 -11.68
CA THR A 63 18.55 14.97 -10.28
C THR A 63 17.11 14.56 -10.02
N ARG A 64 16.31 14.37 -11.08
CA ARG A 64 14.95 13.81 -10.97
C ARG A 64 14.96 12.37 -10.44
N HIS A 65 16.08 11.67 -10.57
CA HIS A 65 16.29 10.34 -9.99
C HIS A 65 16.72 10.37 -8.51
N LEU A 66 16.76 11.54 -7.85
CA LEU A 66 17.15 11.64 -6.45
C LEU A 66 16.02 11.12 -5.55
N ASP A 67 16.25 9.90 -5.08
CA ASP A 67 15.49 9.16 -4.09
C ASP A 67 14.99 9.99 -2.89
N GLN A 68 13.72 9.73 -2.51
CA GLN A 68 13.19 9.98 -1.16
C GLN A 68 13.79 9.02 -0.10
N SER A 69 14.58 8.02 -0.53
CA SER A 69 15.27 7.03 0.33
C SER A 69 16.47 7.60 1.10
N GLY A 70 16.95 8.80 0.75
CA GLY A 70 17.97 9.51 1.52
C GLY A 70 19.42 9.04 1.30
N ASP A 71 19.70 8.12 0.36
CA ASP A 71 21.08 7.77 0.02
C ASP A 71 21.68 8.81 -0.94
N LEU A 72 22.10 9.94 -0.37
CA LEU A 72 22.69 11.11 -1.04
C LEU A 72 24.07 10.86 -1.67
N ARG A 73 24.51 9.62 -1.85
CA ARG A 73 25.90 9.32 -2.16
C ARG A 73 25.98 8.62 -3.50
N THR A 74 26.72 9.26 -4.42
CA THR A 74 27.45 8.70 -5.58
C THR A 74 26.99 9.03 -7.01
N ARG A 75 26.03 9.94 -7.26
CA ARG A 75 25.81 10.46 -8.64
C ARG A 75 26.58 11.77 -8.88
N PRO A 76 27.37 11.89 -9.96
CA PRO A 76 28.06 13.14 -10.28
C PRO A 76 27.06 14.21 -10.70
N ALA A 77 27.31 15.45 -10.29
CA ALA A 77 26.48 16.57 -10.74
C ALA A 77 26.79 16.91 -12.21
N LEU A 78 25.79 17.44 -12.93
CA LEU A 78 25.94 17.80 -14.34
C LEU A 78 27.06 18.82 -14.58
N ASP A 79 27.26 19.76 -13.66
CA ASP A 79 28.34 20.75 -13.73
C ASP A 79 29.73 20.12 -13.55
N GLU A 80 29.85 19.08 -12.71
CA GLU A 80 31.08 18.29 -12.58
C GLU A 80 31.39 17.50 -13.86
N LEU A 81 30.39 16.87 -14.47
CA LEU A 81 30.54 16.16 -15.75
C LEU A 81 31.02 17.11 -16.85
N VAL A 82 30.31 18.24 -17.05
CA VAL A 82 30.67 19.26 -18.04
C VAL A 82 32.06 19.83 -17.76
N GLY A 83 32.36 20.16 -16.50
CA GLY A 83 33.67 20.65 -16.07
C GLY A 83 34.80 19.67 -16.37
N SER A 84 34.56 18.36 -16.21
CA SER A 84 35.54 17.32 -16.53
C SER A 84 35.89 17.25 -18.02
N PHE A 85 34.88 17.43 -18.90
CA PHE A 85 35.07 17.46 -20.35
C PHE A 85 35.71 18.75 -20.84
N ILE A 86 35.38 19.90 -20.23
CA ILE A 86 36.06 21.18 -20.49
C ILE A 86 37.54 21.07 -20.10
N GLY A 87 37.85 20.50 -18.93
CA GLY A 87 39.22 20.32 -18.46
C GLY A 87 40.05 19.27 -19.20
N THR A 88 39.46 18.51 -20.13
CA THR A 88 40.13 17.42 -20.84
C THR A 88 39.93 17.58 -22.35
N SER A 89 40.83 18.31 -23.01
CA SER A 89 40.67 18.73 -24.41
C SER A 89 41.13 17.66 -25.42
N TYR A 90 40.23 16.77 -25.82
CA TYR A 90 40.41 15.83 -26.94
C TYR A 90 39.23 15.92 -27.93
N ALA A 91 39.34 15.28 -29.09
CA ALA A 91 38.27 15.25 -30.08
C ALA A 91 36.98 14.61 -29.50
N GLU A 92 37.11 13.56 -28.71
CA GLU A 92 36.02 12.81 -28.09
C GLU A 92 35.21 13.68 -27.11
N THR A 93 35.89 14.41 -26.22
CA THR A 93 35.21 15.31 -25.27
C THR A 93 34.66 16.56 -25.95
N THR A 94 35.30 17.02 -27.04
CA THR A 94 34.75 18.09 -27.87
C THR A 94 33.45 17.63 -28.51
N ALA A 95 33.43 16.40 -29.03
CA ALA A 95 32.22 15.83 -29.62
C ALA A 95 31.11 15.66 -28.58
N ALA A 96 31.44 15.14 -27.40
CA ALA A 96 30.49 15.02 -26.29
C ALA A 96 29.95 16.38 -25.84
N LEU A 97 30.79 17.42 -25.72
CA LEU A 97 30.36 18.78 -25.40
C LEU A 97 29.41 19.35 -26.47
N THR A 98 29.69 19.12 -27.76
CA THR A 98 28.78 19.56 -28.84
C THR A 98 27.41 18.90 -28.73
N VAL A 99 27.34 17.60 -28.43
CA VAL A 99 26.06 16.91 -28.21
C VAL A 99 25.37 17.42 -26.93
N LEU A 100 26.10 17.53 -25.82
CA LEU A 100 25.57 18.03 -24.54
C LEU A 100 24.94 19.42 -24.67
N GLN A 101 25.57 20.32 -25.44
CA GLN A 101 25.01 21.64 -25.69
C GLN A 101 23.61 21.58 -26.30
N VAL A 102 23.37 20.65 -27.23
CA VAL A 102 22.08 20.48 -27.90
C VAL A 102 21.06 19.79 -26.98
N LEU A 103 21.47 18.75 -26.25
CA LEU A 103 20.56 17.99 -25.37
C LEU A 103 20.15 18.78 -24.12
N ILE A 104 21.03 19.60 -23.54
CA ILE A 104 20.71 20.44 -22.37
C ILE A 104 19.84 21.64 -22.78
N GLY A 105 19.99 22.15 -24.00
CA GLY A 105 19.31 23.36 -24.47
C GLY A 105 19.93 24.63 -23.88
N ASP A 106 19.11 25.61 -23.52
CA ASP A 106 19.58 26.93 -23.07
C ASP A 106 19.92 26.97 -21.57
N GLY A 107 20.99 27.69 -21.20
CA GLY A 107 21.34 27.91 -19.80
C GLY A 107 22.81 28.25 -19.58
N ARG A 108 23.20 28.43 -18.31
CA ARG A 108 24.60 28.75 -17.93
C ARG A 108 25.59 27.72 -18.47
N LEU A 109 25.31 26.43 -18.27
CA LEU A 109 26.19 25.35 -18.72
C LEU A 109 26.32 25.31 -20.25
N ALA A 110 25.24 25.54 -20.99
CA ALA A 110 25.29 25.61 -22.45
C ALA A 110 26.16 26.78 -22.95
N GLY A 111 26.16 27.91 -22.22
CA GLY A 111 27.05 29.04 -22.47
C GLY A 111 28.52 28.73 -22.19
N ASP A 112 28.81 28.06 -21.06
CA ASP A 112 30.16 27.60 -20.72
C ASP A 112 30.71 26.64 -21.80
N ILE A 113 29.86 25.69 -22.25
CA ILE A 113 30.17 24.78 -23.34
C ILE A 113 30.41 25.56 -24.65
N HIS A 114 29.55 26.53 -24.99
CA HIS A 114 29.70 27.34 -26.20
C HIS A 114 31.05 28.06 -26.25
N GLN A 115 31.45 28.69 -25.14
CA GLN A 115 32.70 29.41 -25.04
C GLN A 115 33.90 28.47 -25.24
N GLU A 116 33.86 27.28 -24.64
CA GLU A 116 34.91 26.27 -24.80
C GLU A 116 34.98 25.74 -26.25
N LEU A 117 33.84 25.45 -26.88
CA LEU A 117 33.80 24.98 -28.28
C LEU A 117 34.37 26.02 -29.26
N ASN A 118 34.24 27.32 -28.97
CA ASN A 118 34.82 28.39 -29.79
C ASN A 118 36.35 28.43 -29.80
N VAL A 119 37.02 27.87 -28.79
CA VAL A 119 38.50 27.81 -28.73
C VAL A 119 39.06 26.49 -29.25
N ARG A 120 38.27 25.41 -29.22
CA ARG A 120 38.70 24.09 -29.72
C ARG A 120 38.76 24.05 -31.25
N ARG A 121 39.70 23.28 -31.77
CA ARG A 121 40.00 23.16 -33.23
C ARG A 121 40.11 21.71 -33.69
N HIS A 122 39.55 20.77 -32.93
CA HIS A 122 39.57 19.36 -33.30
C HIS A 122 38.72 19.11 -34.57
N PRO A 123 39.17 18.26 -35.50
CA PRO A 123 38.34 17.84 -36.62
C PRO A 123 37.19 16.98 -36.10
N LEU A 124 35.96 17.36 -36.43
CA LEU A 124 34.74 16.65 -36.05
C LEU A 124 33.93 16.28 -37.31
N PRO A 125 33.11 15.22 -37.27
CA PRO A 125 32.18 14.90 -38.35
C PRO A 125 31.26 16.07 -38.69
N THR A 126 30.98 16.29 -39.97
CA THR A 126 30.17 17.42 -40.46
C THR A 126 28.76 17.44 -39.85
N TRP A 127 28.16 16.26 -39.64
CA TRP A 127 26.83 16.14 -39.06
C TRP A 127 26.74 16.77 -37.66
N LEU A 128 27.84 16.71 -36.89
CA LEU A 128 27.87 17.18 -35.52
C LEU A 128 27.87 18.71 -35.43
N ALA A 129 28.51 19.39 -36.39
CA ALA A 129 28.51 20.85 -36.47
C ALA A 129 27.12 21.43 -36.78
N GLY A 130 26.26 20.66 -37.45
CA GLY A 130 24.89 21.03 -37.80
C GLY A 130 23.82 20.47 -36.86
N LEU A 131 24.18 19.82 -35.75
CA LEU A 131 23.23 19.06 -34.93
C LEU A 131 22.03 19.92 -34.43
N SER A 132 22.26 21.19 -34.09
CA SER A 132 21.20 22.13 -33.67
C SER A 132 20.23 22.54 -34.79
N GLN A 133 20.55 22.21 -36.05
CA GLN A 133 19.73 22.49 -37.23
C GLN A 133 18.95 21.25 -37.71
N ALA A 134 18.90 20.18 -36.89
CA ALA A 134 18.05 19.04 -37.15
C ALA A 134 16.59 19.48 -37.39
N ARG A 135 15.91 18.79 -38.31
CA ARG A 135 14.53 19.10 -38.68
C ARG A 135 13.64 17.93 -38.36
N LEU A 136 12.52 18.20 -37.72
CA LEU A 136 11.52 17.19 -37.42
C LEU A 136 10.78 16.77 -38.69
N GLU A 137 10.49 15.47 -38.81
CA GLU A 137 9.59 14.95 -39.85
C GLU A 137 8.16 15.41 -39.57
N PRO A 138 7.39 15.84 -40.59
CA PRO A 138 6.08 16.46 -40.38
C PRO A 138 5.03 15.49 -39.83
N ASP A 139 5.11 14.22 -40.22
CA ASP A 139 4.19 13.18 -39.79
C ASP A 139 4.67 12.55 -38.48
N VAL A 140 3.74 12.34 -37.55
CA VAL A 140 3.93 11.52 -36.36
C VAL A 140 2.85 10.45 -36.30
N TRP A 141 3.15 9.34 -35.65
CA TRP A 141 2.27 8.17 -35.61
C TRP A 141 2.03 7.70 -34.19
N SER A 142 0.87 7.09 -33.96
CA SER A 142 0.55 6.36 -32.75
C SER A 142 0.12 4.95 -33.10
N LEU A 143 0.63 3.96 -32.37
CA LEU A 143 0.17 2.58 -32.40
C LEU A 143 -0.56 2.28 -31.10
N THR A 144 -1.84 1.91 -31.20
CA THR A 144 -2.67 1.60 -30.03
C THR A 144 -3.17 0.17 -30.11
N HIS A 145 -3.37 -0.49 -28.97
CA HIS A 145 -3.94 -1.85 -28.89
C HIS A 145 -5.36 -1.84 -28.30
N VAL A 146 -6.24 -2.74 -28.78
CA VAL A 146 -7.63 -2.88 -28.29
C VAL A 146 -7.74 -3.14 -26.78
N LEU A 147 -6.77 -3.83 -26.16
CA LEU A 147 -6.72 -4.10 -24.72
C LEU A 147 -6.27 -2.86 -23.92
N GLY A 148 -5.54 -1.94 -24.56
CA GLY A 148 -5.22 -0.63 -23.99
C GLY A 148 -4.20 -0.63 -22.86
N ASP A 149 -3.32 -1.63 -22.81
CA ASP A 149 -2.23 -1.68 -21.83
C ASP A 149 -1.20 -0.56 -22.02
N GLY A 150 -1.01 -0.11 -23.25
CA GLY A 150 -0.08 0.95 -23.61
C GLY A 150 -0.17 1.32 -25.08
N ASP A 151 0.45 2.45 -25.41
CA ASP A 151 0.51 3.01 -26.75
C ASP A 151 1.96 3.33 -27.14
N ASP A 152 2.32 3.11 -28.40
CA ASP A 152 3.59 3.57 -28.97
C ASP A 152 3.42 4.89 -29.70
N TYR A 153 4.31 5.84 -29.46
CA TYR A 153 4.38 7.12 -30.16
C TYR A 153 5.65 7.19 -31.00
N LEU A 154 5.48 7.49 -32.29
CA LEU A 154 6.57 7.51 -33.26
C LEU A 154 6.73 8.87 -33.91
N PHE A 155 7.95 9.38 -33.92
CA PHE A 155 8.33 10.63 -34.56
C PHE A 155 9.81 10.59 -34.93
N GLY A 156 10.19 11.36 -35.96
CA GLY A 156 11.54 11.34 -36.51
C GLY A 156 12.11 12.73 -36.70
N ALA A 157 13.43 12.81 -36.85
CA ALA A 157 14.15 14.00 -37.24
C ALA A 157 15.27 13.64 -38.21
N THR A 158 15.57 14.57 -39.12
CA THR A 158 16.65 14.45 -40.09
C THR A 158 17.72 15.49 -39.79
N LEU A 159 18.97 15.04 -39.64
CA LEU A 159 20.13 15.92 -39.48
C LEU A 159 20.43 16.68 -40.79
N PRO A 160 21.11 17.84 -40.77
CA PRO A 160 21.39 18.61 -42.00
C PRO A 160 22.20 17.86 -43.06
N THR A 161 22.96 16.84 -42.67
CA THR A 161 23.71 15.98 -43.58
C THR A 161 22.89 14.82 -44.14
N GLY A 162 21.61 14.72 -43.80
CA GLY A 162 20.68 13.70 -44.30
C GLY A 162 20.60 12.42 -43.46
N HIS A 163 21.26 12.33 -42.31
CA HIS A 163 21.12 11.18 -41.42
C HIS A 163 19.75 11.22 -40.72
N PRO A 164 18.92 10.18 -40.85
CA PRO A 164 17.65 10.10 -40.15
C PRO A 164 17.83 9.58 -38.72
N LEU A 165 16.94 10.01 -37.84
CA LEU A 165 16.75 9.49 -36.49
C LEU A 165 15.25 9.32 -36.27
N SER A 166 14.81 8.14 -35.86
CA SER A 166 13.41 7.88 -35.50
C SER A 166 13.31 7.38 -34.07
N VAL A 167 12.27 7.79 -33.38
CA VAL A 167 11.98 7.42 -31.99
C VAL A 167 10.71 6.61 -31.94
N LEU A 168 10.69 5.58 -31.10
CA LEU A 168 9.50 4.91 -30.60
C LEU A 168 9.47 5.08 -29.08
N VAL A 169 8.41 5.67 -28.54
CA VAL A 169 8.20 5.81 -27.09
C VAL A 169 7.01 4.95 -26.69
N TYR A 170 7.24 3.97 -25.82
CA TYR A 170 6.17 3.13 -25.27
C TYR A 170 5.65 3.74 -23.95
N VAL A 171 4.36 4.10 -23.95
CA VAL A 171 3.65 4.63 -22.78
C VAL A 171 2.76 3.53 -22.20
N ASP A 172 3.07 3.09 -20.98
CA ASP A 172 2.34 2.06 -20.24
C ASP A 172 1.21 2.69 -19.42
N HIS A 173 -0.03 2.30 -19.69
CA HIS A 173 -1.23 2.82 -19.02
C HIS A 173 -1.54 2.11 -17.70
N ASN A 174 -1.02 0.89 -17.50
CA ASN A 174 -1.22 0.11 -16.29
C ASN A 174 -0.54 0.74 -15.06
N LEU A 175 0.52 1.52 -15.28
CA LEU A 175 1.26 2.24 -14.24
C LEU A 175 0.96 3.75 -14.23
N GLY A 176 -0.25 4.15 -14.61
CA GLY A 176 -0.67 5.56 -14.56
C GLY A 176 -0.21 6.40 -15.76
N SER A 177 0.01 5.77 -16.92
CA SER A 177 0.47 6.42 -18.18
C SER A 177 1.88 7.00 -18.06
N VAL A 178 2.87 6.11 -18.04
CA VAL A 178 4.29 6.41 -17.84
C VAL A 178 5.11 5.90 -19.01
N VAL A 179 6.21 6.59 -19.34
CA VAL A 179 7.19 6.02 -20.28
C VAL A 179 7.89 4.86 -19.60
N LYS A 180 7.67 3.66 -20.12
CA LYS A 180 8.31 2.43 -19.64
C LYS A 180 9.55 2.08 -20.46
N ASP A 181 9.52 2.40 -21.76
CA ASP A 181 10.68 2.21 -22.64
C ASP A 181 10.69 3.21 -23.79
N ALA A 182 11.86 3.48 -24.38
CA ALA A 182 11.97 4.30 -25.58
C ALA A 182 13.21 3.98 -26.42
N PHE A 183 12.99 3.70 -27.70
CA PHE A 183 14.03 3.33 -28.65
C PHE A 183 14.31 4.48 -29.61
N VAL A 184 15.58 4.69 -29.93
CA VAL A 184 16.01 5.58 -31.01
C VAL A 184 16.78 4.75 -32.03
N VAL A 185 16.40 4.88 -33.31
CA VAL A 185 16.98 4.13 -34.43
C VAL A 185 17.45 5.10 -35.52
N ASP A 186 18.44 4.68 -36.30
CA ASP A 186 19.05 5.45 -37.39
C ASP A 186 18.45 5.14 -38.76
N GLU A 187 17.12 5.07 -38.82
CA GLU A 187 16.35 4.87 -40.05
C GLU A 187 15.27 5.96 -40.21
N PRO A 188 14.85 6.25 -41.46
CA PRO A 188 13.74 7.17 -41.71
C PRO A 188 12.46 6.71 -41.01
N LEU A 189 11.65 7.66 -40.54
CA LEU A 189 10.40 7.36 -39.83
C LEU A 189 9.44 6.51 -40.68
N GLU A 190 9.40 6.78 -41.98
CA GLU A 190 8.58 6.02 -42.92
C GLU A 190 8.96 4.54 -42.96
N ASP A 191 10.26 4.22 -42.96
CA ASP A 191 10.76 2.84 -42.97
C ASP A 191 10.42 2.13 -41.66
N LEU A 192 10.56 2.81 -40.51
CA LEU A 192 10.18 2.27 -39.21
C LEU A 192 8.67 1.98 -39.13
N VAL A 193 7.84 2.91 -39.62
CA VAL A 193 6.38 2.77 -39.68
C VAL A 193 5.97 1.62 -40.60
N ILE A 194 6.61 1.48 -41.77
CA ILE A 194 6.36 0.34 -42.68
C ILE A 194 6.75 -0.97 -42.02
N ARG A 195 7.92 -1.03 -41.38
CA ARG A 195 8.40 -2.21 -40.66
C ARG A 195 7.42 -2.62 -39.58
N LEU A 196 7.01 -1.70 -38.72
CA LEU A 196 6.03 -1.98 -37.65
C LEU A 196 4.69 -2.39 -38.24
N GLY A 197 4.18 -1.67 -39.23
CA GLY A 197 2.94 -2.01 -39.93
C GLY A 197 2.95 -3.41 -40.55
N SER A 198 4.12 -3.90 -41.00
CA SER A 198 4.28 -5.27 -41.52
C SER A 198 4.32 -6.36 -40.44
N LEU A 199 4.56 -5.98 -39.18
CA LEU A 199 4.57 -6.87 -38.02
C LEU A 199 3.22 -6.91 -37.29
N LEU A 200 2.28 -6.00 -37.60
CA LEU A 200 0.96 -6.00 -36.99
C LEU A 200 0.15 -7.18 -37.52
N ASP A 201 -0.13 -8.13 -36.65
CA ASP A 201 -0.98 -9.29 -36.94
C ASP A 201 -2.42 -8.99 -36.49
N GLY A 202 -3.32 -8.83 -37.45
CA GLY A 202 -4.76 -8.71 -37.18
C GLY A 202 -5.28 -7.30 -36.85
N PRO A 203 -6.58 -7.18 -36.53
CA PRO A 203 -7.27 -5.89 -36.36
C PRO A 203 -7.10 -5.27 -34.95
N ASP A 204 -6.38 -5.94 -34.04
CA ASP A 204 -6.31 -5.57 -32.63
C ASP A 204 -5.37 -4.39 -32.35
N GLN A 205 -4.47 -4.10 -33.29
CA GLN A 205 -3.55 -2.98 -33.26
C GLN A 205 -3.85 -2.00 -34.38
N VAL A 206 -3.83 -0.70 -34.05
CA VAL A 206 -4.18 0.38 -34.97
C VAL A 206 -3.03 1.38 -35.03
N LEU A 207 -2.38 1.45 -36.19
CA LEU A 207 -1.33 2.42 -36.50
C LEU A 207 -1.91 3.58 -37.30
N VAL A 208 -1.91 4.78 -36.72
CA VAL A 208 -2.50 5.97 -37.35
C VAL A 208 -1.59 7.18 -37.24
N ARG A 209 -1.71 8.07 -38.22
CA ARG A 209 -1.14 9.42 -38.12
C ARG A 209 -1.89 10.19 -37.04
N THR A 210 -1.16 10.94 -36.24
CA THR A 210 -1.74 11.72 -35.13
C THR A 210 -1.18 13.13 -35.10
N ASP A 211 -1.71 13.98 -34.23
CA ASP A 211 -1.32 15.38 -34.12
C ASP A 211 0.05 15.52 -33.38
N PRO A 212 1.08 16.13 -34.00
CA PRO A 212 2.39 16.32 -33.38
C PRO A 212 2.36 17.04 -32.04
N ALA A 213 1.47 18.02 -31.88
CA ALA A 213 1.38 18.78 -30.63
C ALA A 213 0.80 17.94 -29.49
N THR A 214 -0.16 17.08 -29.81
CA THR A 214 -0.75 16.09 -28.90
C THR A 214 0.28 15.05 -28.48
N VAL A 215 1.06 14.49 -29.42
CA VAL A 215 2.15 13.55 -29.09
C VAL A 215 3.15 14.17 -28.14
N ARG A 216 3.57 15.42 -28.40
CA ARG A 216 4.45 16.15 -27.50
C ARG A 216 3.89 16.21 -26.08
N ALA A 217 2.65 16.67 -25.94
CA ALA A 217 2.01 16.82 -24.63
C ALA A 217 1.88 15.46 -23.92
N THR A 218 1.52 14.40 -24.64
CA THR A 218 1.39 13.04 -24.08
C THR A 218 2.73 12.50 -23.58
N VAL A 219 3.78 12.58 -24.40
CA VAL A 219 5.11 12.06 -24.03
C VAL A 219 5.71 12.89 -22.90
N GLU A 220 5.62 14.22 -22.93
CA GLU A 220 6.06 15.08 -21.81
C GLU A 220 5.35 14.69 -20.50
N SER A 221 4.02 14.53 -20.53
CA SER A 221 3.23 14.11 -19.36
C SER A 221 3.63 12.72 -18.85
N ALA A 222 3.89 11.77 -19.75
CA ALA A 222 4.26 10.40 -19.39
C ALA A 222 5.69 10.31 -18.80
N ILE A 223 6.62 11.10 -19.30
CA ILE A 223 7.98 11.23 -18.72
C ILE A 223 7.88 11.82 -17.31
N ASP A 224 7.12 12.91 -17.15
CA ASP A 224 6.93 13.56 -15.86
C ASP A 224 6.26 12.63 -14.84
N MET A 225 5.31 11.78 -15.28
CA MET A 225 4.71 10.77 -14.41
C MET A 225 5.71 9.68 -14.02
N GLY A 226 6.48 9.15 -14.97
CA GLY A 226 7.45 8.07 -14.70
C GLY A 226 8.55 8.48 -13.71
N VAL A 227 8.94 9.76 -13.70
CA VAL A 227 9.87 10.32 -12.71
C VAL A 227 9.30 10.35 -11.29
N ARG A 228 7.96 10.35 -11.14
CA ARG A 228 7.29 10.33 -9.83
C ARG A 228 6.99 8.91 -9.33
N THR A 229 7.21 7.89 -10.16
CA THR A 229 6.99 6.48 -9.80
C THR A 229 8.11 5.96 -8.90
N ASP A 230 7.76 5.10 -7.94
CA ASP A 230 8.70 4.44 -7.02
C ASP A 230 8.48 2.92 -7.04
N PRO A 231 9.49 2.10 -7.38
CA PRO A 231 10.82 2.51 -7.86
C PRO A 231 10.75 3.14 -9.26
N LEU A 232 11.81 3.84 -9.64
CA LEU A 232 11.98 4.36 -11.00
C LEU A 232 11.97 3.19 -12.01
N LEU A 233 11.32 3.43 -13.15
CA LEU A 233 11.29 2.47 -14.24
C LEU A 233 12.63 2.45 -14.96
N ASP A 234 13.21 1.25 -15.05
CA ASP A 234 14.48 0.96 -15.69
C ASP A 234 14.28 -0.21 -16.66
N SER A 235 14.64 0.01 -17.91
CA SER A 235 14.67 -0.95 -19.01
C SER A 235 16.08 -0.98 -19.60
N GLU A 236 16.30 -1.76 -20.66
CA GLU A 236 17.61 -1.75 -21.33
C GLU A 236 17.95 -0.39 -21.97
N THR A 237 16.94 0.42 -22.32
CA THR A 237 17.13 1.67 -23.07
C THR A 237 16.61 2.91 -22.35
N TRP A 238 15.71 2.75 -21.38
CA TRP A 238 15.15 3.80 -20.54
C TRP A 238 15.64 3.64 -19.11
N PRO A 239 16.09 4.68 -18.42
CA PRO A 239 16.02 6.10 -18.77
C PRO A 239 17.22 6.64 -19.57
N ALA A 240 18.18 5.80 -19.96
CA ALA A 240 19.39 6.26 -20.66
C ALA A 240 19.10 7.06 -21.96
N ALA A 241 18.05 6.71 -22.71
CA ALA A 241 17.61 7.42 -23.90
C ALA A 241 16.83 8.72 -23.62
N ARG A 242 16.41 8.97 -22.36
CA ARG A 242 15.52 10.08 -22.01
C ARG A 242 16.02 11.44 -22.49
N PRO A 243 17.27 11.88 -22.24
CA PRO A 243 17.70 13.19 -22.72
C PRO A 243 17.66 13.36 -24.25
N LEU A 244 17.92 12.28 -25.00
CA LEU A 244 17.81 12.28 -26.46
C LEU A 244 16.35 12.37 -26.91
N VAL A 245 15.46 11.60 -26.29
CA VAL A 245 14.02 11.64 -26.54
C VAL A 245 13.45 13.01 -26.19
N GLU A 246 13.77 13.58 -25.03
CA GLU A 246 13.34 14.93 -24.62
C GLU A 246 13.80 16.01 -25.61
N TRP A 247 15.03 15.91 -26.14
CA TRP A 247 15.49 16.82 -27.19
C TRP A 247 14.61 16.74 -28.45
N MET A 248 14.28 15.52 -28.90
CA MET A 248 13.43 15.33 -30.08
C MET A 248 11.98 15.77 -29.84
N VAL A 249 11.44 15.48 -28.64
CA VAL A 249 10.10 15.93 -28.21
C VAL A 249 10.01 17.45 -28.16
N ARG A 250 11.05 18.16 -27.71
CA ARG A 250 11.07 19.64 -27.71
C ARG A 250 10.97 20.26 -29.10
N MET A 251 11.37 19.53 -30.16
CA MET A 251 11.23 19.98 -31.55
C MET A 251 9.80 19.86 -32.07
N LEU A 252 8.95 19.03 -31.45
CA LEU A 252 7.53 18.94 -31.81
C LEU A 252 6.81 20.27 -31.46
N PRO A 253 5.74 20.65 -32.19
CA PRO A 253 4.95 21.83 -31.88
C PRO A 253 4.38 21.77 -30.45
N ALA A 254 4.40 22.89 -29.71
CA ALA A 254 3.72 23.00 -28.43
C ALA A 254 2.21 23.27 -28.61
N GLY A 255 1.43 23.19 -27.53
CA GLY A 255 0.02 23.60 -27.51
C GLY A 255 -1.00 22.47 -27.71
N GLY A 256 -0.56 21.23 -27.82
CA GLY A 256 -1.43 20.06 -27.73
C GLY A 256 -1.85 19.76 -26.29
N SER A 257 -2.68 18.74 -26.11
CA SER A 257 -3.17 18.31 -24.80
C SER A 257 -3.01 16.81 -24.67
N ALA A 258 -2.36 16.36 -23.57
CA ALA A 258 -2.29 14.96 -23.25
C ALA A 258 -3.70 14.41 -22.94
N PRO A 259 -4.00 13.15 -23.29
CA PRO A 259 -5.21 12.48 -22.85
C PRO A 259 -5.34 12.55 -21.32
N THR A 260 -6.47 13.09 -20.85
CA THR A 260 -6.75 13.15 -19.41
C THR A 260 -7.42 11.85 -18.97
N ARG A 261 -6.86 11.23 -17.92
CA ARG A 261 -7.51 10.09 -17.27
C ARG A 261 -8.87 10.51 -16.72
N ARG A 262 -9.92 9.75 -17.06
CA ARG A 262 -11.27 9.97 -16.51
C ARG A 262 -11.24 9.71 -15.00
N THR A 263 -11.82 10.63 -14.24
CA THR A 263 -12.12 10.40 -12.82
C THR A 263 -13.43 9.64 -12.70
N TRP A 264 -13.44 8.59 -11.88
CA TRP A 264 -14.59 7.73 -11.62
C TRP A 264 -15.12 7.99 -10.22
N SER A 265 -16.37 8.42 -10.11
CA SER A 265 -17.00 8.56 -8.80
C SER A 265 -17.41 7.19 -8.25
N TRP A 266 -17.68 7.13 -6.94
CA TRP A 266 -18.30 5.95 -6.34
C TRP A 266 -19.65 5.61 -7.00
N GLN A 267 -20.40 6.64 -7.41
CA GLN A 267 -21.70 6.46 -8.06
C GLN A 267 -21.57 5.84 -9.46
N ASP A 268 -20.57 6.28 -10.25
CA ASP A 268 -20.27 5.65 -11.54
C ASP A 268 -19.92 4.16 -11.36
N ARG A 269 -19.10 3.82 -10.36
CA ARG A 269 -18.74 2.43 -10.05
C ARG A 269 -19.95 1.60 -9.61
N ALA A 270 -20.82 2.17 -8.79
CA ALA A 270 -22.05 1.51 -8.35
C ALA A 270 -23.03 1.23 -9.49
N GLU A 271 -23.13 2.13 -10.46
CA GLU A 271 -23.91 1.93 -11.69
C GLU A 271 -23.34 0.78 -12.53
N ILE A 272 -22.01 0.75 -12.76
CA ILE A 272 -21.35 -0.35 -13.47
C ILE A 272 -21.60 -1.70 -12.77
N ALA A 273 -21.48 -1.75 -11.44
CA ALA A 273 -21.76 -2.96 -10.67
C ALA A 273 -23.22 -3.39 -10.81
N THR A 274 -24.16 -2.46 -10.74
CA THR A 274 -25.59 -2.75 -10.88
C THR A 274 -25.90 -3.36 -12.25
N ASP A 275 -25.37 -2.75 -13.32
CA ASP A 275 -25.56 -3.22 -14.69
C ASP A 275 -24.92 -4.60 -14.92
N PHE A 276 -23.72 -4.84 -14.38
CA PHE A 276 -23.05 -6.12 -14.47
C PHE A 276 -23.85 -7.25 -13.81
N PHE A 277 -24.27 -7.07 -12.55
CA PHE A 277 -25.04 -8.10 -11.84
C PHE A 277 -26.45 -8.28 -12.43
N ALA A 278 -27.00 -7.30 -13.15
CA ALA A 278 -28.24 -7.47 -13.90
C ALA A 278 -28.06 -8.22 -15.25
N SER A 279 -26.82 -8.34 -15.75
CA SER A 279 -26.51 -8.94 -17.05
C SER A 279 -26.59 -10.48 -17.05
N GLU A 280 -26.51 -11.09 -18.24
CA GLU A 280 -26.36 -12.55 -18.34
C GLU A 280 -25.08 -13.10 -17.75
N HIS A 281 -24.02 -12.29 -17.70
CA HIS A 281 -22.71 -12.70 -17.21
C HIS A 281 -22.61 -12.61 -15.67
N GLY A 282 -23.32 -11.66 -15.04
CA GLY A 282 -23.21 -11.41 -13.61
C GLY A 282 -24.35 -11.95 -12.74
N ARG A 283 -25.53 -12.25 -13.32
CA ARG A 283 -26.73 -12.58 -12.51
C ARG A 283 -26.58 -13.79 -11.58
N GLU A 284 -25.81 -14.79 -11.99
CA GLU A 284 -25.58 -16.01 -11.19
C GLU A 284 -24.55 -15.79 -10.07
N LEU A 285 -23.79 -14.70 -10.17
CA LEU A 285 -22.77 -14.28 -9.23
C LEU A 285 -23.26 -13.16 -8.30
N ASP A 286 -24.56 -12.83 -8.31
CA ASP A 286 -25.13 -11.75 -7.50
C ASP A 286 -25.30 -12.16 -6.02
N GLY A 287 -24.17 -12.25 -5.32
CA GLY A 287 -24.10 -12.48 -3.87
C GLY A 287 -23.41 -11.34 -3.13
N PRO A 288 -23.55 -11.28 -1.79
CA PRO A 288 -22.98 -10.21 -0.98
C PRO A 288 -21.46 -10.14 -1.07
N ASP A 289 -20.77 -11.28 -1.06
CA ASP A 289 -19.31 -11.34 -1.14
C ASP A 289 -18.80 -10.94 -2.54
N GLN A 290 -19.48 -11.37 -3.60
CA GLN A 290 -19.15 -11.00 -4.98
C GLN A 290 -19.31 -9.50 -5.20
N ARG A 291 -20.36 -8.88 -4.67
CA ARG A 291 -20.56 -7.42 -4.77
C ARG A 291 -19.44 -6.63 -4.11
N ILE A 292 -18.99 -7.06 -2.93
CA ILE A 292 -17.86 -6.44 -2.21
C ILE A 292 -16.58 -6.61 -3.02
N MET A 293 -16.29 -7.82 -3.49
CA MET A 293 -15.09 -8.08 -4.28
C MET A 293 -15.12 -7.37 -5.63
N PHE A 294 -16.30 -7.20 -6.24
CA PHE A 294 -16.44 -6.48 -7.50
C PHE A 294 -16.15 -4.99 -7.35
N ASP A 295 -16.55 -4.37 -6.24
CA ASP A 295 -16.16 -2.99 -5.96
C ASP A 295 -14.62 -2.86 -5.86
N GLN A 296 -13.92 -3.85 -5.30
CA GLN A 296 -12.45 -3.86 -5.28
C GLN A 296 -11.85 -3.97 -6.68
N VAL A 297 -12.45 -4.79 -7.55
CA VAL A 297 -12.05 -4.91 -8.97
C VAL A 297 -12.25 -3.58 -9.73
N LEU A 298 -13.39 -2.92 -9.53
CA LEU A 298 -13.66 -1.60 -10.13
C LEU A 298 -12.73 -0.52 -9.55
N ARG A 299 -12.43 -0.56 -8.25
CA ARG A 299 -11.46 0.33 -7.61
C ARG A 299 -10.09 0.18 -8.25
N PHE A 300 -9.61 -1.05 -8.40
CA PHE A 300 -8.33 -1.33 -9.05
C PHE A 300 -8.28 -0.74 -10.46
N THR A 301 -9.22 -1.09 -11.33
CA THR A 301 -9.19 -0.66 -12.74
C THR A 301 -9.35 0.86 -12.92
N THR A 302 -10.12 1.52 -12.07
CA THR A 302 -10.37 2.97 -12.18
C THR A 302 -9.27 3.81 -11.53
N GLU A 303 -8.74 3.40 -10.38
CA GLU A 303 -7.80 4.20 -9.58
C GLU A 303 -6.34 3.80 -9.79
N VAL A 304 -6.05 2.54 -10.12
CA VAL A 304 -4.68 2.00 -10.14
C VAL A 304 -4.25 1.55 -11.53
N GLY A 305 -5.06 0.70 -12.21
CA GLY A 305 -4.74 0.13 -13.53
C GLY A 305 -4.87 1.14 -14.68
N THR A 306 -5.37 0.69 -15.84
CA THR A 306 -5.48 1.52 -17.06
C THR A 306 -6.36 2.77 -16.91
N GLY A 307 -7.28 2.79 -15.96
CA GLY A 307 -8.25 3.89 -15.78
C GLY A 307 -9.56 3.68 -16.55
N ASP A 308 -9.69 2.55 -17.21
CA ASP A 308 -10.90 2.12 -17.91
C ASP A 308 -11.36 0.76 -17.34
N PRO A 309 -12.50 0.71 -16.62
CA PRO A 309 -12.98 -0.52 -16.00
C PRO A 309 -13.36 -1.62 -17.00
N TRP A 310 -13.54 -1.28 -18.28
CA TRP A 310 -13.91 -2.21 -19.33
C TRP A 310 -12.73 -2.73 -20.15
N ARG A 311 -11.50 -2.28 -19.87
CA ARG A 311 -10.30 -2.77 -20.55
C ARG A 311 -9.58 -3.77 -19.66
N TRP A 312 -9.45 -5.00 -20.17
CA TRP A 312 -8.82 -6.10 -19.48
C TRP A 312 -7.82 -6.78 -20.39
N SER A 313 -6.70 -7.21 -19.81
CA SER A 313 -5.60 -7.89 -20.47
C SER A 313 -5.01 -8.92 -19.51
N ALA A 314 -4.19 -9.83 -20.03
CA ALA A 314 -3.41 -10.76 -19.19
C ALA A 314 -2.56 -10.01 -18.14
N VAL A 315 -1.95 -8.88 -18.52
CA VAL A 315 -1.16 -8.03 -17.61
C VAL A 315 -2.03 -7.45 -16.48
N THR A 316 -3.21 -6.94 -16.83
CA THR A 316 -4.16 -6.40 -15.84
C THR A 316 -4.59 -7.47 -14.82
N VAL A 317 -4.81 -8.71 -15.31
CA VAL A 317 -5.14 -9.87 -14.46
C VAL A 317 -4.00 -10.22 -13.51
N GLU A 318 -2.77 -10.30 -14.02
CA GLU A 318 -1.59 -10.56 -13.18
C GLU A 318 -1.43 -9.47 -12.11
N MET A 319 -1.53 -8.20 -12.49
CA MET A 319 -1.40 -7.09 -11.54
C MET A 319 -2.43 -7.13 -10.42
N VAL A 320 -3.70 -7.43 -10.73
CA VAL A 320 -4.74 -7.48 -9.70
C VAL A 320 -4.63 -8.73 -8.83
N MET A 321 -4.41 -9.91 -9.43
CA MET A 321 -4.43 -11.19 -8.71
C MET A 321 -3.10 -11.51 -8.02
N ALA A 322 -1.95 -11.20 -8.61
CA ALA A 322 -0.66 -11.59 -8.09
C ALA A 322 0.00 -10.53 -7.18
N ASP A 323 -0.38 -9.24 -7.29
CA ASP A 323 0.16 -8.18 -6.43
C ASP A 323 -0.91 -7.37 -5.70
N TRP A 324 -1.71 -6.61 -6.43
CA TRP A 324 -2.44 -5.49 -5.83
C TRP A 324 -3.47 -5.96 -4.81
N LEU A 325 -4.32 -6.92 -5.16
CA LEU A 325 -5.40 -7.35 -4.29
C LEU A 325 -4.89 -8.11 -3.05
N PRO A 326 -3.96 -9.09 -3.17
CA PRO A 326 -3.35 -9.75 -2.01
C PRO A 326 -2.53 -8.83 -1.10
N ARG A 327 -2.16 -7.63 -1.54
CA ARG A 327 -1.40 -6.67 -0.73
C ARG A 327 -2.25 -5.54 -0.15
N THR A 328 -3.32 -5.13 -0.82
CA THR A 328 -4.05 -3.88 -0.50
C THR A 328 -5.47 -4.09 0.02
N VAL A 329 -6.11 -5.21 -0.28
CA VAL A 329 -7.47 -5.52 0.17
C VAL A 329 -7.39 -6.34 1.44
N PHE A 330 -8.14 -5.97 2.48
CA PHE A 330 -8.18 -6.66 3.77
C PHE A 330 -9.58 -7.25 4.00
N GLU A 331 -9.88 -8.33 3.28
CA GLU A 331 -11.10 -9.13 3.43
C GLU A 331 -10.76 -10.53 3.93
N ASP A 332 -11.74 -11.24 4.50
CA ASP A 332 -11.54 -12.62 4.95
C ASP A 332 -11.38 -13.60 3.77
N GLU A 333 -10.61 -14.65 4.00
CA GLU A 333 -10.23 -15.63 2.96
C GLU A 333 -11.43 -16.23 2.19
N PRO A 334 -12.55 -16.65 2.83
CA PRO A 334 -13.72 -17.13 2.10
C PRO A 334 -14.30 -16.10 1.13
N ARG A 335 -14.39 -14.82 1.53
CA ARG A 335 -14.87 -13.74 0.65
C ARG A 335 -13.93 -13.54 -0.53
N MET A 336 -12.63 -13.57 -0.30
CA MET A 336 -11.63 -13.38 -1.35
C MET A 336 -11.60 -14.50 -2.39
N ARG A 337 -11.99 -15.72 -2.02
CA ARG A 337 -12.02 -16.88 -2.93
C ARG A 337 -13.01 -16.75 -4.09
N VAL A 338 -13.99 -15.84 -4.01
CA VAL A 338 -14.97 -15.63 -5.10
C VAL A 338 -14.39 -14.85 -6.29
N LEU A 339 -13.20 -14.25 -6.14
CA LEU A 339 -12.60 -13.36 -7.13
C LEU A 339 -12.34 -14.01 -8.50
N PRO A 340 -11.76 -15.22 -8.63
CA PRO A 340 -11.40 -15.76 -9.94
C PRO A 340 -12.61 -15.94 -10.85
N ASP A 341 -13.70 -16.52 -10.34
CA ASP A 341 -14.94 -16.71 -11.12
C ASP A 341 -15.60 -15.38 -11.49
N LEU A 342 -15.55 -14.40 -10.57
CA LEU A 342 -16.02 -13.05 -10.82
C LEU A 342 -15.22 -12.36 -11.94
N LEU A 343 -13.90 -12.51 -11.95
CA LEU A 343 -13.03 -11.96 -13.01
C LEU A 343 -13.31 -12.62 -14.35
N ARG A 344 -13.44 -13.95 -14.43
CA ARG A 344 -13.77 -14.66 -15.69
C ARG A 344 -15.06 -14.12 -16.32
N ALA A 345 -16.11 -13.97 -15.50
CA ALA A 345 -17.39 -13.43 -15.96
C ALA A 345 -17.29 -11.96 -16.39
N TRP A 346 -16.58 -11.13 -15.60
CA TRP A 346 -16.40 -9.72 -15.90
C TRP A 346 -15.57 -9.46 -17.17
N ILE A 347 -14.45 -10.17 -17.32
CA ILE A 347 -13.58 -10.08 -18.50
C ILE A 347 -14.35 -10.48 -19.75
N THR A 348 -15.13 -11.56 -19.68
CA THR A 348 -15.97 -12.01 -20.80
C THR A 348 -16.99 -10.93 -21.20
N ALA A 349 -17.68 -10.34 -20.22
CA ALA A 349 -18.62 -9.24 -20.46
C ALA A 349 -17.93 -8.01 -21.08
N CYS A 350 -16.74 -7.65 -20.59
CA CYS A 350 -15.96 -6.53 -21.10
C CYS A 350 -15.48 -6.75 -22.53
N HIS A 351 -14.94 -7.94 -22.83
CA HIS A 351 -14.44 -8.29 -24.15
C HIS A 351 -15.57 -8.35 -25.18
N LEU A 352 -16.72 -8.93 -24.80
CA LEU A 352 -17.91 -8.90 -25.65
C LEU A 352 -18.38 -7.47 -25.92
N ARG A 353 -18.43 -6.61 -24.90
CA ARG A 353 -18.82 -5.20 -25.02
C ARG A 353 -17.90 -4.42 -25.96
N ASN A 354 -16.60 -4.67 -25.89
CA ASN A 354 -15.60 -3.94 -26.66
C ASN A 354 -15.32 -4.59 -28.03
N GLY A 355 -15.91 -5.76 -28.32
CA GLY A 355 -15.67 -6.50 -29.57
C GLY A 355 -14.27 -7.11 -29.68
N VAL A 356 -13.66 -7.47 -28.54
CA VAL A 356 -12.34 -8.12 -28.50
C VAL A 356 -12.42 -9.53 -29.09
N GLY A 357 -11.40 -9.90 -29.87
CA GLY A 357 -11.32 -11.22 -30.52
C GLY A 357 -11.31 -12.39 -29.54
N THR A 358 -11.70 -13.57 -30.02
CA THR A 358 -11.77 -14.79 -29.20
C THR A 358 -10.40 -15.27 -28.73
N GLU A 359 -9.34 -15.04 -29.51
CA GLU A 359 -7.97 -15.44 -29.15
C GLU A 359 -7.46 -14.62 -27.95
N LEU A 360 -7.52 -13.29 -28.01
CA LEU A 360 -7.18 -12.40 -26.89
C LEU A 360 -8.07 -12.63 -25.65
N THR A 361 -9.34 -12.97 -25.86
CA THR A 361 -10.24 -13.35 -24.78
C THR A 361 -9.79 -14.64 -24.11
N ALA A 362 -9.44 -15.67 -24.88
CA ALA A 362 -8.92 -16.91 -24.35
C ALA A 362 -7.58 -16.71 -23.61
N GLU A 363 -6.69 -15.88 -24.15
CA GLU A 363 -5.42 -15.52 -23.50
C GLU A 363 -5.64 -14.82 -22.15
N THR A 364 -6.52 -13.81 -22.11
CA THR A 364 -6.82 -13.07 -20.88
C THR A 364 -7.49 -13.96 -19.83
N LEU A 365 -8.35 -14.89 -20.24
CA LEU A 365 -8.94 -15.88 -19.32
C LEU A 365 -7.90 -16.92 -18.85
N SER A 366 -6.98 -17.34 -19.71
CA SER A 366 -5.86 -18.21 -19.34
C SER A 366 -4.99 -17.57 -18.26
N ALA A 367 -4.76 -16.26 -18.33
CA ALA A 367 -4.05 -15.53 -17.28
C ALA A 367 -4.75 -15.62 -15.91
N VAL A 368 -6.09 -15.67 -15.87
CA VAL A 368 -6.84 -15.88 -14.63
C VAL A 368 -6.57 -17.29 -14.09
N ASP A 369 -6.62 -18.30 -14.97
CA ASP A 369 -6.37 -19.69 -14.61
C ASP A 369 -4.95 -19.91 -14.10
N GLU A 370 -3.97 -19.24 -14.70
CA GLU A 370 -2.55 -19.28 -14.31
C GLU A 370 -2.28 -18.53 -12.99
N CYS A 371 -2.95 -17.39 -12.77
CA CYS A 371 -2.79 -16.60 -11.55
C CYS A 371 -3.56 -17.18 -10.34
N GLU A 372 -4.64 -17.93 -10.56
CA GLU A 372 -5.51 -18.42 -9.49
C GLU A 372 -4.77 -19.23 -8.41
N PRO A 373 -3.91 -20.22 -8.71
CA PRO A 373 -3.17 -20.95 -7.69
C PRO A 373 -2.29 -20.04 -6.82
N VAL A 374 -1.59 -19.10 -7.45
CA VAL A 374 -0.72 -18.13 -6.77
C VAL A 374 -1.55 -17.21 -5.89
N TYR A 375 -2.65 -16.69 -6.41
CA TYR A 375 -3.59 -15.86 -5.64
C TYR A 375 -4.12 -16.60 -4.40
N LEU A 376 -4.57 -17.85 -4.56
CA LEU A 376 -5.09 -18.66 -3.45
C LEU A 376 -4.04 -18.93 -2.38
N GLU A 377 -2.78 -19.14 -2.77
CA GLU A 377 -1.66 -19.26 -1.83
C GLU A 377 -1.42 -17.94 -1.07
N LEU A 378 -1.37 -16.82 -1.79
CA LEU A 378 -1.14 -15.49 -1.20
C LEU A 378 -2.24 -15.11 -0.19
N ILE A 379 -3.51 -15.38 -0.47
CA ILE A 379 -4.61 -15.05 0.45
C ILE A 379 -4.65 -15.94 1.68
N SER A 380 -4.09 -17.16 1.60
CA SER A 380 -4.04 -18.13 2.70
C SER A 380 -2.79 -17.98 3.58
N GLY A 381 -1.81 -17.17 3.16
CA GLY A 381 -0.51 -17.02 3.82
C GLY A 381 -0.58 -16.46 5.24
N SER A 382 0.20 -17.04 6.17
CA SER A 382 0.20 -16.65 7.58
C SER A 382 0.59 -15.18 7.82
N HIS A 383 1.47 -14.61 6.98
CA HIS A 383 1.83 -13.19 7.06
C HIS A 383 0.64 -12.28 6.76
N ARG A 384 -0.16 -12.61 5.74
CA ARG A 384 -1.36 -11.86 5.41
C ARG A 384 -2.43 -12.02 6.49
N GLN A 385 -2.59 -13.21 7.07
CA GLN A 385 -3.51 -13.40 8.20
C GLN A 385 -3.13 -12.52 9.41
N LEU A 386 -1.82 -12.36 9.68
CA LEU A 386 -1.32 -11.44 10.70
C LEU A 386 -1.63 -9.98 10.34
N LEU A 387 -1.37 -9.55 9.11
CA LEU A 387 -1.67 -8.19 8.64
C LEU A 387 -3.17 -7.89 8.66
N PHE A 388 -4.01 -8.83 8.24
CA PHE A 388 -5.46 -8.73 8.30
C PHE A 388 -5.95 -8.66 9.76
N GLY A 389 -5.40 -9.49 10.66
CA GLY A 389 -5.68 -9.41 12.09
C GLY A 389 -5.32 -8.05 12.68
N ALA A 390 -4.17 -7.50 12.27
CA ALA A 390 -3.74 -6.16 12.68
C ALA A 390 -4.64 -5.05 12.10
N ALA A 391 -4.97 -5.11 10.80
CA ALA A 391 -5.87 -4.16 10.14
C ALA A 391 -7.26 -4.16 10.78
N ARG A 392 -7.82 -5.35 11.09
CA ARG A 392 -9.09 -5.47 11.84
C ARG A 392 -8.99 -4.88 13.24
N ALA A 393 -7.87 -5.10 13.94
CA ALA A 393 -7.67 -4.51 15.26
C ALA A 393 -7.57 -2.98 15.20
N ILE A 394 -6.93 -2.44 14.16
CA ILE A 394 -6.88 -0.99 13.91
C ILE A 394 -8.27 -0.45 13.58
N ALA A 395 -8.99 -1.06 12.64
CA ALA A 395 -10.34 -0.65 12.26
C ALA A 395 -11.32 -0.71 13.45
N GLU A 396 -11.22 -1.74 14.29
CA GLU A 396 -12.01 -1.81 15.53
C GLU A 396 -11.60 -0.73 16.53
N ALA A 397 -10.30 -0.45 16.67
CA ALA A 397 -9.82 0.64 17.52
C ALA A 397 -10.27 2.01 17.01
N GLU A 398 -10.30 2.23 15.70
CA GLU A 398 -10.83 3.45 15.06
C GLU A 398 -12.35 3.54 15.23
N ARG A 399 -13.09 2.44 15.06
CA ARG A 399 -14.52 2.36 15.34
C ARG A 399 -14.80 2.77 16.78
N VAL A 400 -14.11 2.16 17.73
CA VAL A 400 -14.21 2.49 19.17
C VAL A 400 -13.87 3.95 19.43
N GLN A 401 -12.85 4.51 18.77
CA GLN A 401 -12.51 5.94 18.87
C GLN A 401 -13.57 6.87 18.26
N SER A 402 -14.32 6.40 17.26
CA SER A 402 -15.41 7.16 16.62
C SER A 402 -16.74 7.10 17.38
N LEU A 403 -16.86 6.23 18.39
CA LEU A 403 -18.02 6.22 19.28
C LEU A 403 -18.04 7.51 20.10
N THR A 404 -19.23 8.07 20.30
CA THR A 404 -19.39 9.11 21.33
C THR A 404 -19.09 8.52 22.71
N PRO A 405 -18.72 9.35 23.71
CA PRO A 405 -18.52 8.86 25.09
C PRO A 405 -19.71 8.03 25.59
N ASP A 406 -20.93 8.43 25.24
CA ASP A 406 -22.17 7.75 25.63
C ASP A 406 -22.33 6.39 24.95
N GLN A 407 -22.02 6.29 23.66
CA GLN A 407 -22.06 5.03 22.91
C GLN A 407 -21.01 4.04 23.41
N PHE A 408 -19.80 4.52 23.70
CA PHE A 408 -18.74 3.71 24.31
C PHE A 408 -19.19 3.16 25.67
N LEU A 409 -19.80 4.00 26.51
CA LEU A 409 -20.28 3.58 27.82
C LEU A 409 -21.45 2.58 27.71
N LEU A 410 -22.38 2.77 26.76
CA LEU A 410 -23.44 1.80 26.50
C LEU A 410 -22.92 0.43 26.03
N GLU A 411 -21.93 0.39 25.14
CA GLU A 411 -21.28 -0.87 24.72
C GLU A 411 -20.56 -1.54 25.89
N TYR A 412 -19.91 -0.76 26.77
CA TYR A 412 -19.27 -1.28 27.98
C TYR A 412 -20.27 -1.89 28.96
N LEU A 413 -21.40 -1.21 29.21
CA LEU A 413 -22.48 -1.73 30.06
C LEU A 413 -23.10 -3.00 29.47
N ALA A 414 -23.26 -3.06 28.15
CA ALA A 414 -23.77 -4.24 27.45
C ALA A 414 -22.80 -5.42 27.61
N GLU A 415 -21.50 -5.17 27.48
CA GLU A 415 -20.47 -6.18 27.66
C GLU A 415 -20.47 -6.77 29.09
N GLU A 416 -20.71 -5.93 30.10
CA GLU A 416 -20.71 -6.35 31.51
C GLU A 416 -21.82 -7.35 31.85
N VAL A 417 -22.98 -7.25 31.19
CA VAL A 417 -24.15 -8.11 31.42
C VAL A 417 -24.27 -9.29 30.46
N GLY A 418 -23.40 -9.36 29.44
CA GLY A 418 -23.36 -10.46 28.47
C GLY A 418 -23.92 -10.13 27.08
N GLY A 419 -24.31 -8.87 26.83
CA GLY A 419 -24.67 -8.36 25.51
C GLY A 419 -25.75 -7.27 25.53
N PRO A 420 -26.04 -6.66 24.37
CA PRO A 420 -27.05 -5.59 24.26
C PRO A 420 -28.46 -6.05 24.63
N ASP A 421 -28.83 -7.30 24.30
CA ASP A 421 -30.14 -7.85 24.64
C ASP A 421 -30.28 -8.06 26.16
N ALA A 422 -29.24 -8.62 26.80
CA ALA A 422 -29.17 -8.75 28.25
C ALA A 422 -29.21 -7.39 28.97
N LEU A 423 -28.65 -6.33 28.38
CA LEU A 423 -28.74 -4.97 28.93
C LEU A 423 -30.14 -4.36 28.77
N ARG A 424 -30.84 -4.68 27.67
CA ARG A 424 -32.20 -4.21 27.42
C ARG A 424 -33.18 -4.84 28.40
N ASP A 425 -33.04 -6.14 28.64
CA ASP A 425 -33.94 -6.94 29.46
C ASP A 425 -33.52 -6.98 30.94
N LEU A 426 -32.47 -6.25 31.31
CA LEU A 426 -31.94 -6.22 32.67
C LEU A 426 -32.95 -5.68 33.68
N ASP A 427 -33.08 -6.35 34.81
CA ASP A 427 -33.81 -5.90 36.01
C ASP A 427 -32.87 -5.83 37.24
N ASP A 428 -33.35 -5.25 38.33
CA ASP A 428 -32.65 -5.20 39.61
C ASP A 428 -33.27 -6.11 40.67
N GLU A 429 -34.04 -7.14 40.27
CA GLU A 429 -34.58 -8.11 41.23
C GLU A 429 -33.44 -8.85 41.93
N PRO A 430 -33.43 -8.98 43.27
CA PRO A 430 -32.38 -9.70 43.99
C PRO A 430 -32.20 -11.13 43.51
N LEU A 431 -30.94 -11.57 43.42
CA LEU A 431 -30.65 -12.98 43.17
C LEU A 431 -31.33 -13.85 44.26
N PRO A 432 -32.11 -14.86 43.88
CA PRO A 432 -32.81 -15.72 44.83
C PRO A 432 -31.82 -16.58 45.64
N ASP A 433 -32.23 -17.02 46.82
CA ASP A 433 -31.47 -17.98 47.61
C ASP A 433 -31.61 -19.40 47.03
N GLU A 434 -30.74 -19.74 46.08
CA GLU A 434 -30.76 -21.03 45.38
C GLU A 434 -29.75 -21.99 45.98
N ALA A 435 -30.17 -23.22 46.25
CA ALA A 435 -29.23 -24.30 46.56
C ALA A 435 -28.27 -24.55 45.38
N PHE A 436 -27.06 -25.00 45.67
CA PHE A 436 -26.12 -25.39 44.62
C PHE A 436 -26.68 -26.57 43.82
N ASP A 437 -26.70 -26.43 42.49
CA ASP A 437 -27.10 -27.48 41.58
C ASP A 437 -26.00 -28.54 41.46
N TRP A 438 -26.29 -29.75 41.92
CA TRP A 438 -25.37 -30.88 41.90
C TRP A 438 -25.50 -31.72 40.62
N ASP A 439 -26.47 -31.41 39.75
CA ASP A 439 -26.68 -32.15 38.52
C ASP A 439 -25.45 -32.02 37.59
N GLY A 440 -24.95 -33.16 37.11
CA GLY A 440 -23.77 -33.21 36.25
C GLY A 440 -22.41 -33.14 36.98
N VAL A 441 -22.39 -33.05 38.32
CA VAL A 441 -21.14 -33.12 39.10
C VAL A 441 -20.68 -34.58 39.25
N ASP A 442 -19.52 -34.91 38.69
CA ASP A 442 -18.89 -36.23 38.80
C ASP A 442 -18.53 -36.55 40.27
N ALA A 443 -18.91 -37.74 40.75
CA ALA A 443 -18.64 -38.21 42.11
C ALA A 443 -17.15 -38.13 42.51
N ALA A 444 -16.24 -38.20 41.54
CA ALA A 444 -14.80 -38.07 41.79
C ALA A 444 -14.37 -36.65 42.19
N ILE A 445 -15.11 -35.61 41.80
CA ILE A 445 -14.81 -34.21 42.12
C ILE A 445 -15.76 -33.62 43.17
N GLU A 446 -16.91 -34.27 43.41
CA GLU A 446 -17.95 -33.81 44.34
C GLU A 446 -17.41 -33.39 45.71
N PRO A 447 -16.54 -34.16 46.42
CA PRO A 447 -16.04 -33.75 47.75
C PRO A 447 -15.28 -32.43 47.72
N LYS A 448 -14.57 -32.16 46.62
CA LYS A 448 -13.79 -30.94 46.46
C LYS A 448 -14.67 -29.75 46.08
N VAL A 449 -15.64 -29.96 45.20
CA VAL A 449 -16.65 -28.95 44.84
C VAL A 449 -17.43 -28.56 46.10
N ARG A 450 -17.84 -29.54 46.92
CA ARG A 450 -18.48 -29.32 48.23
C ARG A 450 -17.64 -28.47 49.17
N ALA A 451 -16.37 -28.79 49.33
CA ALA A 451 -15.47 -27.97 50.15
C ALA A 451 -15.33 -26.52 49.65
N ILE A 452 -15.39 -26.30 48.32
CA ILE A 452 -15.38 -24.94 47.74
C ILE A 452 -16.69 -24.22 48.04
N ILE A 453 -17.83 -24.88 47.84
CA ILE A 453 -19.16 -24.32 48.08
C ILE A 453 -19.36 -23.99 49.56
N ASP A 454 -19.05 -24.91 50.47
CA ASP A 454 -19.20 -24.69 51.91
C ASP A 454 -18.36 -23.49 52.39
N ALA A 455 -17.14 -23.33 51.84
CA ALA A 455 -16.29 -22.17 52.14
C ALA A 455 -16.85 -20.87 51.55
N CYS A 456 -17.34 -20.88 50.30
CA CYS A 456 -18.00 -19.72 49.70
C CYS A 456 -19.27 -19.32 50.47
N ASP A 457 -20.08 -20.30 50.90
CA ASP A 457 -21.31 -20.08 51.66
C ASP A 457 -21.02 -19.47 53.04
N THR A 458 -19.97 -19.96 53.72
CA THR A 458 -19.51 -19.41 55.01
C THR A 458 -19.03 -17.97 54.83
N CYS A 459 -18.22 -17.72 53.80
CA CYS A 459 -17.77 -16.36 53.48
C CYS A 459 -18.94 -15.42 53.18
N ALA A 460 -19.94 -15.89 52.45
CA ALA A 460 -21.11 -15.09 52.14
C ALA A 460 -21.91 -14.75 53.40
N ALA A 461 -22.09 -15.71 54.31
CA ALA A 461 -22.83 -15.52 55.55
C ALA A 461 -22.12 -14.58 56.54
N GLU A 462 -20.78 -14.59 56.57
CA GLU A 462 -20.00 -13.81 57.54
C GLU A 462 -19.61 -12.42 57.02
N LEU A 463 -19.34 -12.28 55.72
CA LEU A 463 -18.73 -11.08 55.14
C LEU A 463 -19.55 -10.40 54.04
N LEU A 464 -20.53 -11.10 53.43
CA LEU A 464 -21.28 -10.59 52.27
C LEU A 464 -22.79 -10.76 52.50
N ASP A 465 -23.52 -11.22 51.48
CA ASP A 465 -24.97 -11.45 51.53
C ASP A 465 -25.36 -12.71 50.73
N VAL A 466 -26.67 -12.97 50.71
CA VAL A 466 -27.26 -14.12 50.01
C VAL A 466 -27.10 -14.04 48.48
N GLU A 467 -27.05 -12.84 47.90
CA GLU A 467 -26.88 -12.70 46.45
C GLU A 467 -25.47 -13.10 46.01
N HIS A 468 -24.45 -12.72 46.79
CA HIS A 468 -23.08 -13.16 46.57
C HIS A 468 -22.94 -14.67 46.71
N ARG A 469 -23.65 -15.28 47.66
CA ARG A 469 -23.70 -16.74 47.81
C ARG A 469 -24.23 -17.40 46.54
N THR A 470 -25.36 -16.92 46.02
CA THR A 470 -25.97 -17.42 44.79
C THR A 470 -25.05 -17.23 43.58
N ALA A 471 -24.45 -16.05 43.40
CA ALA A 471 -23.51 -15.79 42.32
C ALA A 471 -22.26 -16.69 42.38
N MET A 472 -21.71 -16.93 43.58
CA MET A 472 -20.58 -17.84 43.76
C MET A 472 -20.96 -19.29 43.43
N ARG A 473 -22.14 -19.76 43.86
CA ARG A 473 -22.67 -21.08 43.52
C ARG A 473 -22.83 -21.25 42.01
N ARG A 474 -23.46 -20.28 41.33
CA ARG A 474 -23.66 -20.28 39.87
C ARG A 474 -22.33 -20.27 39.11
N LEU A 475 -21.35 -19.47 39.55
CA LEU A 475 -20.02 -19.44 38.94
C LEU A 475 -19.31 -20.81 39.07
N VAL A 476 -19.39 -21.45 40.23
CA VAL A 476 -18.79 -22.78 40.44
C VAL A 476 -19.50 -23.83 39.58
N ALA A 477 -20.83 -23.84 39.54
CA ALA A 477 -21.60 -24.80 38.74
C ALA A 477 -21.21 -24.72 37.25
N ARG A 478 -21.10 -23.50 36.71
CA ARG A 478 -20.65 -23.26 35.33
C ARG A 478 -19.21 -23.70 35.09
N ALA A 479 -18.30 -23.38 36.01
CA ALA A 479 -16.90 -23.81 35.91
C ALA A 479 -16.76 -25.34 35.95
N VAL A 480 -17.59 -26.03 36.75
CA VAL A 480 -17.64 -27.49 36.79
C VAL A 480 -18.18 -28.05 35.48
N ALA A 481 -19.25 -27.46 34.93
CA ALA A 481 -19.83 -27.89 33.66
C ALA A 481 -18.88 -27.69 32.47
N GLY A 482 -18.13 -26.59 32.43
CA GLY A 482 -17.23 -26.26 31.32
C GLY A 482 -15.86 -26.96 31.37
N ASP A 483 -15.25 -27.12 32.55
CA ASP A 483 -13.99 -27.89 32.70
C ASP A 483 -13.91 -28.65 34.04
N PRO A 484 -14.51 -29.86 34.12
CA PRO A 484 -14.44 -30.71 35.31
C PRO A 484 -13.00 -31.10 35.72
N ALA A 485 -12.05 -31.10 34.76
CA ALA A 485 -10.68 -31.52 35.03
C ALA A 485 -9.94 -30.54 35.95
N LEU A 486 -10.34 -29.26 36.02
CA LEU A 486 -9.79 -28.27 36.95
C LEU A 486 -9.98 -28.63 38.42
N PHE A 487 -11.00 -29.44 38.71
CA PHE A 487 -11.33 -29.88 40.05
C PHE A 487 -10.65 -31.20 40.40
N ARG A 488 -10.29 -32.04 39.43
CA ARG A 488 -9.51 -33.28 39.65
C ARG A 488 -8.06 -33.05 40.09
N ARG A 489 -7.48 -31.90 39.73
CA ARG A 489 -6.07 -31.56 40.05
C ARG A 489 -5.84 -31.45 41.57
N ARG A 490 -4.62 -31.73 42.03
CA ARG A 490 -4.19 -31.52 43.43
C ARG A 490 -4.04 -30.03 43.72
N SER A 491 -5.17 -29.33 43.88
CA SER A 491 -5.23 -27.92 44.24
C SER A 491 -6.06 -27.74 45.51
N ASP A 492 -5.65 -26.78 46.33
CA ASP A 492 -6.29 -26.43 47.59
C ASP A 492 -7.73 -25.91 47.36
N PRO A 493 -8.77 -26.55 47.95
CA PRO A 493 -10.16 -26.11 47.87
C PRO A 493 -10.35 -24.69 48.40
N LEU A 494 -9.68 -24.30 49.49
CA LEU A 494 -9.85 -22.97 50.09
C LEU A 494 -9.31 -21.88 49.16
N ARG A 495 -8.18 -22.13 48.51
CA ARG A 495 -7.67 -21.23 47.45
C ARG A 495 -8.59 -21.17 46.23
N GLY A 496 -9.31 -22.24 45.93
CA GLY A 496 -10.37 -22.26 44.92
C GLY A 496 -11.54 -21.37 45.31
N ALA A 497 -12.06 -21.53 46.52
CA ALA A 497 -13.14 -20.71 47.07
C ALA A 497 -12.77 -19.22 47.14
N ALA A 498 -11.56 -18.91 47.62
CA ALA A 498 -11.03 -17.55 47.64
C ALA A 498 -11.00 -16.91 46.24
N ALA A 499 -10.65 -17.68 45.20
CA ALA A 499 -10.64 -17.20 43.83
C ALA A 499 -12.06 -16.94 43.27
N VAL A 500 -13.04 -17.78 43.61
CA VAL A 500 -14.45 -17.61 43.26
C VAL A 500 -15.01 -16.35 43.94
N ALA A 501 -14.83 -16.24 45.25
CA ALA A 501 -15.29 -15.09 46.03
C ALA A 501 -14.65 -13.79 45.53
N TRP A 502 -13.35 -13.82 45.25
CA TRP A 502 -12.65 -12.66 44.67
C TRP A 502 -13.18 -12.27 43.29
N ALA A 503 -13.45 -13.22 42.39
CA ALA A 503 -14.00 -12.94 41.07
C ALA A 503 -15.39 -12.28 41.16
N VAL A 504 -16.29 -12.89 41.94
CA VAL A 504 -17.68 -12.42 42.09
C VAL A 504 -17.70 -11.03 42.72
N THR A 505 -16.96 -10.82 43.82
CA THR A 505 -16.94 -9.52 44.50
C THR A 505 -16.23 -8.43 43.69
N SER A 506 -15.18 -8.77 42.93
CA SER A 506 -14.51 -7.81 42.05
C SER A 506 -15.41 -7.38 40.89
N GLY A 507 -16.10 -8.33 40.25
CA GLY A 507 -17.04 -8.04 39.16
C GLY A 507 -18.27 -7.27 39.62
N ASN A 508 -18.72 -7.50 40.84
CA ASN A 508 -19.82 -6.75 41.47
C ASN A 508 -19.38 -5.44 42.13
N ARG A 509 -18.08 -5.13 42.15
CA ARG A 509 -17.50 -3.94 42.81
C ARG A 509 -17.82 -3.84 44.31
N THR A 510 -18.04 -4.98 44.97
CA THR A 510 -18.41 -5.04 46.39
C THR A 510 -17.22 -5.25 47.32
N ALA A 511 -16.09 -5.73 46.80
CA ALA A 511 -14.82 -5.81 47.54
C ALA A 511 -13.65 -5.19 46.78
N GLY A 512 -12.78 -4.44 47.46
CA GLY A 512 -11.56 -3.86 46.86
C GLY A 512 -11.24 -2.45 47.34
N ALA A 513 -10.18 -1.86 46.75
CA ALA A 513 -9.70 -0.53 47.14
C ALA A 513 -10.70 0.62 46.87
N TRP A 514 -11.74 0.33 46.09
CA TRP A 514 -12.74 1.31 45.63
C TRP A 514 -14.16 0.99 46.11
N SER A 515 -14.33 0.01 47.02
CA SER A 515 -15.63 -0.29 47.65
C SER A 515 -15.65 0.16 49.12
N ALA A 516 -16.84 0.48 49.63
CA ALA A 516 -17.06 0.76 51.06
C ALA A 516 -17.29 -0.52 51.90
N GLY A 517 -17.13 -1.70 51.29
CA GLY A 517 -17.38 -3.01 51.89
C GLY A 517 -16.11 -3.71 52.36
N VAL A 518 -16.05 -5.03 52.14
CA VAL A 518 -14.94 -5.89 52.58
C VAL A 518 -13.67 -5.59 51.78
N SER A 519 -12.53 -5.44 52.47
CA SER A 519 -11.26 -5.27 51.77
C SER A 519 -10.81 -6.58 51.11
N THR A 520 -10.10 -6.52 49.98
CA THR A 520 -9.54 -7.75 49.35
C THR A 520 -8.66 -8.55 50.33
N ARG A 521 -7.95 -7.86 51.22
CA ARG A 521 -7.12 -8.52 52.24
C ARG A 521 -7.97 -9.31 53.24
N GLU A 522 -9.05 -8.71 53.71
CA GLU A 522 -10.00 -9.33 54.64
C GLU A 522 -10.74 -10.50 54.01
N LEU A 523 -11.19 -10.33 52.76
CA LEU A 523 -11.82 -11.40 51.97
C LEU A 523 -10.91 -12.62 51.84
N LEU A 524 -9.64 -12.43 51.46
CA LEU A 524 -8.70 -13.54 51.29
C LEU A 524 -8.26 -14.14 52.62
N ALA A 525 -8.18 -13.33 53.68
CA ALA A 525 -7.85 -13.79 55.03
C ALA A 525 -8.90 -14.76 55.60
N HIS A 526 -10.18 -14.58 55.27
CA HIS A 526 -11.25 -15.51 55.66
C HIS A 526 -10.98 -16.94 55.19
N PHE A 527 -10.41 -17.11 53.99
CA PHE A 527 -10.04 -18.43 53.45
C PHE A 527 -8.64 -18.91 53.90
N GLY A 528 -7.95 -18.15 54.75
CA GLY A 528 -6.56 -18.44 55.13
C GLY A 528 -5.55 -18.28 53.98
N VAL A 529 -5.90 -17.54 52.92
CA VAL A 529 -5.07 -17.40 51.72
C VAL A 529 -4.27 -16.10 51.76
N SER A 530 -2.94 -16.23 51.71
CA SER A 530 -2.03 -15.10 51.48
C SER A 530 -1.63 -15.00 50.00
N GLY A 531 -1.68 -13.79 49.44
CA GLY A 531 -1.23 -13.48 48.07
C GLY A 531 -2.35 -13.46 47.02
N SER A 532 -1.99 -13.21 45.76
CA SER A 532 -2.96 -13.08 44.67
C SER A 532 -3.64 -14.40 44.31
N VAL A 533 -4.94 -14.33 44.04
CA VAL A 533 -5.77 -15.43 43.49
C VAL A 533 -6.25 -15.13 42.07
N SER A 534 -5.82 -14.01 41.47
CA SER A 534 -6.30 -13.52 40.16
C SER A 534 -6.15 -14.55 39.05
N ASP A 535 -5.03 -15.27 38.98
CA ASP A 535 -4.80 -16.25 37.91
C ASP A 535 -5.70 -17.47 38.06
N ARG A 536 -5.98 -17.89 39.29
CA ARG A 536 -6.92 -18.97 39.58
C ARG A 536 -8.35 -18.54 39.28
N ALA A 537 -8.71 -17.31 39.62
CA ALA A 537 -10.01 -16.72 39.31
C ALA A 537 -10.24 -16.65 37.80
N ARG A 538 -9.27 -16.14 37.02
CA ARG A 538 -9.32 -16.14 35.55
C ARG A 538 -9.46 -17.53 34.95
N THR A 539 -8.78 -18.53 35.53
CA THR A 539 -8.90 -19.92 35.10
C THR A 539 -10.33 -20.45 35.29
N LEU A 540 -10.96 -20.14 36.44
CA LEU A 540 -12.33 -20.54 36.75
C LEU A 540 -13.35 -19.79 35.89
N LEU A 541 -13.16 -18.49 35.65
CA LEU A 541 -14.00 -17.68 34.76
C LEU A 541 -13.96 -18.19 33.32
N ARG A 542 -12.76 -18.52 32.79
CA ARG A 542 -12.62 -19.14 31.47
C ARG A 542 -13.35 -20.48 31.39
N ALA A 543 -13.24 -21.31 32.42
CA ALA A 543 -13.99 -22.57 32.49
C ALA A 543 -15.51 -22.34 32.57
N ALA A 544 -15.96 -21.23 33.16
CA ALA A 544 -17.36 -20.84 33.20
C ALA A 544 -17.86 -20.17 31.90
N GLY A 545 -17.05 -20.09 30.85
CA GLY A 545 -17.40 -19.49 29.56
C GLY A 545 -17.22 -17.98 29.47
N VAL A 546 -16.56 -17.34 30.46
CA VAL A 546 -16.31 -15.89 30.48
C VAL A 546 -15.00 -15.59 29.74
N ALA A 547 -15.10 -14.86 28.63
CA ALA A 547 -13.95 -14.47 27.81
C ALA A 547 -13.04 -13.43 28.51
N ASP A 548 -11.73 -13.67 28.48
CA ASP A 548 -10.69 -12.77 29.03
C ASP A 548 -10.27 -11.76 27.95
N ARG A 549 -10.67 -10.49 28.10
CA ARG A 549 -10.22 -9.38 27.23
C ARG A 549 -9.36 -8.44 28.08
N LEU A 550 -8.07 -8.33 27.75
CA LEU A 550 -7.13 -7.43 28.41
C LEU A 550 -6.85 -6.17 27.55
N PRO A 551 -6.57 -5.00 28.17
CA PRO A 551 -6.53 -4.70 29.61
C PRO A 551 -7.80 -3.98 30.13
N GLY A 552 -8.29 -4.32 31.33
CA GLY A 552 -9.45 -3.66 31.97
C GLY A 552 -9.85 -4.22 33.34
N PRO A 553 -10.84 -3.62 34.03
CA PRO A 553 -11.45 -4.18 35.23
C PRO A 553 -12.11 -5.53 34.94
N LEU A 554 -12.18 -6.41 35.95
CA LEU A 554 -12.78 -7.74 35.80
C LEU A 554 -14.29 -7.61 35.59
N LEU A 555 -14.79 -8.14 34.47
CA LEU A 555 -16.22 -8.21 34.15
C LEU A 555 -16.70 -9.67 34.22
N LEU A 556 -17.87 -9.89 34.82
CA LEU A 556 -18.49 -11.21 34.89
C LEU A 556 -19.21 -11.59 33.59
N ARG A 557 -19.57 -10.59 32.76
CA ARG A 557 -20.15 -10.73 31.41
C ARG A 557 -21.42 -11.57 31.39
N ASP A 558 -22.17 -11.53 32.48
CA ASP A 558 -23.40 -12.28 32.66
C ASP A 558 -24.23 -11.67 33.79
N ALA A 559 -25.43 -11.19 33.45
CA ALA A 559 -26.37 -10.59 34.40
C ALA A 559 -26.71 -11.49 35.60
N THR A 560 -26.70 -12.81 35.44
CA THR A 560 -27.08 -13.79 36.48
C THR A 560 -26.02 -13.99 37.55
N LEU A 561 -24.81 -13.46 37.35
CA LEU A 561 -23.71 -13.43 38.32
C LEU A 561 -23.57 -12.06 39.01
N LEU A 562 -24.35 -11.07 38.56
CA LEU A 562 -24.40 -9.75 39.16
C LEU A 562 -25.38 -9.73 40.33
N VAL A 563 -25.10 -8.95 41.37
CA VAL A 563 -26.05 -8.69 42.47
C VAL A 563 -26.97 -7.53 42.09
N SER A 564 -28.15 -7.45 42.72
CA SER A 564 -29.16 -6.41 42.46
C SER A 564 -28.58 -5.00 42.47
N SER A 565 -27.76 -4.67 43.48
CA SER A 565 -27.14 -3.35 43.61
C SER A 565 -26.26 -2.99 42.40
N ARG A 566 -25.53 -3.95 41.83
CA ARG A 566 -24.72 -3.74 40.63
C ARG A 566 -25.58 -3.62 39.38
N ARG A 567 -26.65 -4.43 39.24
CA ARG A 567 -27.62 -4.29 38.14
C ARG A 567 -28.34 -2.94 38.20
N ALA A 568 -28.73 -2.47 39.38
CA ALA A 568 -29.33 -1.16 39.60
C ALA A 568 -28.37 0.00 39.25
N GLU A 569 -27.07 -0.14 39.51
CA GLU A 569 -26.05 0.81 39.01
C GLU A 569 -26.01 0.84 37.49
N ILE A 570 -25.92 -0.34 36.84
CA ILE A 570 -25.90 -0.45 35.37
C ILE A 570 -27.18 0.13 34.74
N LEU A 571 -28.35 -0.13 35.34
CA LEU A 571 -29.62 0.44 34.90
C LEU A 571 -29.63 1.96 35.01
N ARG A 572 -29.17 2.53 36.14
CA ARG A 572 -29.07 3.98 36.31
C ARG A 572 -28.14 4.60 35.27
N ASP A 573 -26.98 4.00 35.03
CA ASP A 573 -26.01 4.50 34.04
C ASP A 573 -26.60 4.41 32.62
N ARG A 574 -27.24 3.29 32.26
CA ARG A 574 -27.94 3.09 30.98
C ARG A 574 -29.04 4.14 30.77
N ASP A 575 -29.88 4.36 31.77
CA ASP A 575 -31.02 5.26 31.68
C ASP A 575 -30.58 6.74 31.64
N GLN A 576 -29.50 7.09 32.34
CA GLN A 576 -28.86 8.40 32.23
C GLN A 576 -28.36 8.65 30.80
N LEU A 577 -27.69 7.67 30.19
CA LEU A 577 -27.22 7.73 28.80
C LEU A 577 -28.38 7.81 27.79
N ALA A 578 -29.50 7.14 28.05
CA ALA A 578 -30.69 7.21 27.20
C ALA A 578 -31.43 8.56 27.31
N SER A 579 -31.30 9.26 28.44
CA SER A 579 -31.98 10.53 28.72
C SER A 579 -31.27 11.78 28.19
N GLY A 580 -30.04 11.65 27.67
CA GLY A 580 -29.32 12.69 26.94
C GLY A 580 -29.14 14.01 27.71
N THR A 581 -28.57 13.96 28.93
CA THR A 581 -28.26 15.16 29.72
C THR A 581 -26.80 15.58 29.59
#